data_AF-A0A3D5FIP0-F1
#
_entry.id   AF-A0A3D5FIP0-F1
#
_cell.length_a   1.000
_cell.length_b   1.000
_cell.length_c   1.000
_cell.angle_alpha   90.00
_cell.angle_beta   90.00
_cell.angle_gamma   90.00
#
_symmetry.space_group_name_H-M   'P 1'
#
loop_
_entity.id
_entity.type
_entity.pdbx_description
1 polymer ?
#
loop_
_entity_poly.entity_id
_entity_poly.type
_entity_poly.pdbx_seq_one_letter_code
_entity_poly.pdbx_strand_id
1 'polypeptide(L)'
;MHATTPPEHLVSFGDGEPKYPALTSFFPAVAAATRDPVLQWFFTTYGAPQPQFPIWELLWYDDTLESRSPESSLPRGRAFAAHSGLISSRSNWDPVTTPSVVFSKAGSAKVNHTHPDAGQIEIHGHARPLIVDLGSVPYPDSDARRHYHFSSEGHNQINVAGRQQRWDLEHEAHCTHSAFDDELGGWWQIDLTDLHESVQNVRRTVVHLLPNIVVVLDDVQLLRQEPIRVRWHPGGEPQIEFPHDFRVVVDEVALSAKVVELAG
;
A
#
# COMPACT_ATOMS: atom_id res chain seq x y z
N MET A 1 2.18 11.98 3.10
CA MET A 1 1.98 11.61 4.53
C MET A 1 1.33 10.24 4.69
N HIS A 2 0.05 10.03 4.33
CA HIS A 2 -0.57 8.69 4.46
C HIS A 2 0.02 7.60 3.57
N ALA A 3 0.83 7.95 2.57
CA ALA A 3 1.50 7.01 1.67
C ALA A 3 2.94 6.67 2.10
N THR A 4 3.31 6.90 3.37
CA THR A 4 4.68 6.67 3.86
C THR A 4 4.76 5.65 4.96
N THR A 5 5.82 4.85 4.96
CA THR A 5 6.21 3.91 6.00
C THR A 5 7.45 4.40 6.73
N PRO A 6 7.54 4.18 8.06
CA PRO A 6 8.79 4.35 8.77
C PRO A 6 9.90 3.40 8.28
N PRO A 7 11.18 3.80 8.37
CA PRO A 7 11.59 5.12 8.83
C PRO A 7 11.36 6.22 7.79
N GLU A 8 11.42 5.98 6.48
CA GLU A 8 11.44 7.08 5.49
C GLU A 8 10.94 6.71 4.07
N HIS A 9 10.17 5.64 3.89
CA HIS A 9 9.84 5.16 2.53
C HIS A 9 8.43 5.54 2.09
N LEU A 10 8.25 5.77 0.81
CA LEU A 10 6.94 5.77 0.16
C LEU A 10 6.45 4.31 0.01
N VAL A 11 5.14 4.10 0.03
CA VAL A 11 4.51 2.87 -0.48
C VAL A 11 4.94 2.62 -1.93
N SER A 12 5.11 1.36 -2.33
CA SER A 12 5.82 1.00 -3.57
C SER A 12 4.90 0.72 -4.77
N PHE A 13 3.63 1.15 -4.70
CA PHE A 13 2.64 0.89 -5.74
C PHE A 13 2.99 1.53 -7.10
N GLY A 14 2.86 0.77 -8.18
CA GLY A 14 3.15 1.22 -9.55
C GLY A 14 4.65 1.25 -9.84
N ASP A 15 5.10 2.19 -10.68
CA ASP A 15 6.53 2.35 -10.99
C ASP A 15 7.31 3.03 -9.87
N GLY A 16 7.15 2.54 -8.64
CA GLY A 16 7.97 2.88 -7.48
C GLY A 16 9.06 1.84 -7.26
N GLU A 17 10.13 2.24 -6.58
CA GLU A 17 11.10 1.28 -6.05
C GLU A 17 10.63 0.80 -4.65
N PRO A 18 10.95 -0.45 -4.23
CA PRO A 18 10.58 -0.99 -2.91
C PRO A 18 11.00 -0.15 -1.69
N LYS A 19 11.95 0.77 -1.86
CA LYS A 19 12.49 1.65 -0.80
C LYS A 19 12.64 3.09 -1.30
N TYR A 20 11.69 3.53 -2.12
CA TYR A 20 11.71 4.90 -2.60
C TYR A 20 11.58 5.89 -1.44
N PRO A 21 12.44 6.90 -1.30
CA PRO A 21 12.39 7.83 -0.18
C PRO A 21 11.12 8.69 -0.22
N ALA A 22 10.67 9.14 0.95
CA ALA A 22 9.55 10.07 1.05
C ALA A 22 9.81 11.34 0.24
N LEU A 23 8.86 11.71 -0.62
CA LEU A 23 8.94 12.93 -1.42
C LEU A 23 8.54 14.15 -0.58
N THR A 24 9.53 14.96 -0.21
CA THR A 24 9.36 16.09 0.73
C THR A 24 9.59 17.46 0.10
N SER A 25 10.15 17.54 -1.11
CA SER A 25 10.65 18.81 -1.71
C SER A 25 9.63 19.95 -1.83
N PHE A 26 8.34 19.65 -1.90
CA PHE A 26 7.27 20.66 -2.00
C PHE A 26 6.56 20.94 -0.65
N PHE A 27 6.78 20.10 0.37
CA PHE A 27 6.17 20.29 1.68
C PHE A 27 6.49 21.63 2.35
N PRO A 28 7.74 22.15 2.34
CA PRO A 28 8.03 23.42 3.02
C PRO A 28 7.24 24.60 2.41
N ALA A 29 7.05 24.60 1.08
CA ALA A 29 6.26 25.63 0.39
C ALA A 29 4.81 25.65 0.85
N VAL A 30 4.19 24.46 0.92
CA VAL A 30 2.82 24.33 1.36
C VAL A 30 2.70 24.66 2.85
N ALA A 31 3.61 24.14 3.69
CA ALA A 31 3.65 24.39 5.13
C ALA A 31 3.74 25.89 5.45
N ALA A 32 4.65 26.62 4.79
CA ALA A 32 4.81 28.06 4.98
C ALA A 32 3.56 28.83 4.51
N ALA A 33 3.03 28.50 3.33
CA ALA A 33 1.86 29.17 2.76
C ALA A 33 0.58 28.96 3.58
N THR A 34 0.39 27.77 4.16
CA THR A 34 -0.80 27.42 4.95
C THR A 34 -0.59 27.58 6.45
N ARG A 35 0.64 27.87 6.89
CA ARG A 35 1.06 27.87 8.31
C ARG A 35 0.76 26.53 8.99
N ASP A 36 0.92 25.42 8.26
CA ASP A 36 0.60 24.08 8.74
C ASP A 36 1.81 23.42 9.43
N PRO A 37 1.80 23.29 10.76
CA PRO A 37 2.93 22.73 11.50
C PRO A 37 3.08 21.20 11.33
N VAL A 38 2.06 20.51 10.81
CA VAL A 38 2.11 19.07 10.52
C VAL A 38 2.86 18.81 9.22
N LEU A 39 2.66 19.67 8.20
CA LEU A 39 3.45 19.61 6.98
C LEU A 39 4.91 20.01 7.24
N GLN A 40 5.14 21.00 8.11
CA GLN A 40 6.47 21.36 8.60
C GLN A 40 7.15 20.18 9.31
N TRP A 41 6.41 19.49 10.19
CA TRP A 41 6.91 18.28 10.85
C TRP A 41 7.27 17.19 9.85
N PHE A 42 6.44 16.95 8.84
CA PHE A 42 6.74 15.94 7.83
C PHE A 42 8.02 16.27 7.05
N PHE A 43 8.19 17.53 6.65
CA PHE A 43 9.44 17.97 5.99
C PHE A 43 10.65 17.83 6.90
N THR A 44 10.59 18.29 8.15
CA THR A 44 11.75 18.24 9.06
C THR A 44 12.08 16.82 9.54
N THR A 45 11.11 15.91 9.51
CA THR A 45 11.28 14.51 9.91
C THR A 45 11.79 13.64 8.77
N TYR A 46 11.27 13.83 7.55
CA TYR A 46 11.55 12.99 6.38
C TYR A 46 12.39 13.69 5.30
N GLY A 47 12.77 14.95 5.52
CA GLY A 47 13.57 15.75 4.60
C GLY A 47 14.96 15.14 4.44
N ALA A 48 15.41 15.02 3.19
CA ALA A 48 16.73 14.48 2.92
C ALA A 48 17.81 15.43 3.46
N PRO A 49 18.82 14.94 4.23
CA PRO A 49 19.93 15.78 4.67
C PRO A 49 20.71 16.44 3.51
N GLN A 50 20.66 15.81 2.34
CA GLN A 50 21.20 16.33 1.08
C GLN A 50 20.08 16.34 0.05
N PRO A 51 19.26 17.40 -0.01
CA PRO A 51 18.16 17.45 -0.94
C PRO A 51 18.67 17.50 -2.37
N GLN A 52 17.98 16.80 -3.27
CA GLN A 52 18.28 16.84 -4.70
C GLN A 52 18.13 18.26 -5.27
N PHE A 53 17.25 19.07 -4.67
CA PHE A 53 16.94 20.43 -5.11
C PHE A 53 17.00 21.43 -3.95
N PRO A 54 18.21 21.78 -3.44
CA PRO A 54 18.37 22.60 -2.23
C PRO A 54 17.80 24.03 -2.36
N ILE A 55 17.66 24.53 -3.58
CA ILE A 55 17.08 25.87 -3.83
C ILE A 55 15.63 25.97 -3.35
N TRP A 56 14.87 24.88 -3.40
CA TRP A 56 13.47 24.89 -2.97
C TRP A 56 13.34 25.05 -1.45
N GLU A 57 14.23 24.41 -0.70
CA GLU A 57 14.27 24.55 0.75
C GLU A 57 14.67 25.98 1.15
N LEU A 58 15.69 26.55 0.48
CA LEU A 58 16.10 27.93 0.74
C LEU A 58 14.97 28.94 0.49
N LEU A 59 14.15 28.72 -0.53
CA LEU A 59 13.07 29.65 -0.89
C LEU A 59 11.83 29.53 -0.01
N TRP A 60 11.58 28.35 0.55
CA TRP A 60 10.26 28.02 1.09
C TRP A 60 10.26 27.51 2.53
N TYR A 61 11.39 27.09 3.07
CA TYR A 61 11.47 26.69 4.46
C TYR A 61 11.30 27.90 5.37
N ASP A 62 10.29 27.85 6.23
CA ASP A 62 10.04 28.85 7.28
C ASP A 62 10.57 28.29 8.61
N ASP A 63 11.72 28.77 9.06
CA ASP A 63 12.35 28.35 10.31
C ASP A 63 11.63 28.88 11.56
N THR A 64 10.67 29.80 11.39
CA THR A 64 9.82 30.33 12.46
C THR A 64 8.55 29.50 12.68
N LEU A 65 8.23 28.58 11.76
CA LEU A 65 7.10 27.67 11.89
C LEU A 65 7.50 26.46 12.73
N GLU A 66 6.87 26.31 13.89
CA GLU A 66 7.08 25.17 14.77
C GLU A 66 6.55 23.88 14.15
N SER A 67 7.34 22.80 14.20
CA SER A 67 6.89 21.47 13.78
C SER A 67 6.04 20.79 14.84
N ARG A 68 4.93 20.18 14.42
CA ARG A 68 4.04 19.44 15.30
C ARG A 68 3.72 18.06 14.75
N SER A 69 3.88 17.04 15.59
CA SER A 69 3.53 15.66 15.25
C SER A 69 2.06 15.55 14.80
N PRO A 70 1.76 14.78 13.75
CA PRO A 70 0.40 14.52 13.28
C PRO A 70 -0.44 13.66 14.23
N GLU A 71 0.14 13.07 15.28
CA GLU A 71 -0.50 12.08 16.16
C GLU A 71 -1.86 12.51 16.72
N SER A 72 -2.05 13.80 16.99
CA SER A 72 -3.28 14.35 17.56
C SER A 72 -4.18 15.07 16.54
N SER A 73 -3.76 15.14 15.27
CA SER A 73 -4.38 16.01 14.27
C SER A 73 -4.69 15.34 12.94
N LEU A 74 -4.04 14.23 12.60
CA LEU A 74 -4.33 13.47 11.40
C LEU A 74 -4.86 12.08 11.75
N PRO A 75 -5.95 11.64 11.08
CA PRO A 75 -6.47 10.30 11.28
C PRO A 75 -5.41 9.28 10.88
N ARG A 76 -5.31 8.19 11.64
CA ARG A 76 -4.36 7.10 11.38
C ARG A 76 -4.82 6.22 10.22
N GLY A 77 -6.05 6.34 9.75
CA GLY A 77 -6.57 5.63 8.60
C GLY A 77 -7.28 6.54 7.60
N ARG A 78 -7.11 6.26 6.30
CA ARG A 78 -7.80 6.99 5.24
C ARG A 78 -7.88 6.18 3.95
N ALA A 79 -9.04 6.24 3.30
CA ALA A 79 -9.24 5.83 1.92
C ALA A 79 -9.33 7.08 1.02
N PHE A 80 -8.49 7.13 -0.02
CA PHE A 80 -8.49 8.18 -1.02
C PHE A 80 -9.14 7.65 -2.29
N ALA A 81 -10.30 8.17 -2.68
CA ALA A 81 -10.93 7.79 -3.95
C ALA A 81 -10.11 8.23 -5.17
N ALA A 82 -9.42 9.37 -5.05
CA ALA A 82 -8.40 9.81 -6.02
C ALA A 82 -7.10 9.01 -5.86
N HIS A 83 -6.08 9.32 -6.67
CA HIS A 83 -4.75 8.70 -6.58
C HIS A 83 -4.79 7.16 -6.68
N SER A 84 -5.56 6.67 -7.67
CA SER A 84 -5.76 5.24 -7.90
C SER A 84 -6.28 4.48 -6.69
N GLY A 85 -7.12 5.09 -5.85
CA GLY A 85 -7.79 4.37 -4.78
C GLY A 85 -6.87 3.97 -3.64
N LEU A 86 -5.85 4.76 -3.31
CA LEU A 86 -4.92 4.49 -2.21
C LEU A 86 -5.68 4.41 -0.88
N ILE A 87 -5.38 3.39 -0.09
CA ILE A 87 -5.90 3.21 1.26
C ILE A 87 -4.72 2.98 2.19
N SER A 88 -4.73 3.62 3.35
CA SER A 88 -3.71 3.44 4.39
C SER A 88 -4.36 3.33 5.75
N SER A 89 -3.80 2.48 6.61
CA SER A 89 -4.13 2.39 8.03
C SER A 89 -2.84 2.15 8.82
N ARG A 90 -2.60 2.92 9.88
CA ARG A 90 -1.39 2.81 10.71
C ARG A 90 -1.69 2.80 12.19
N SER A 91 -0.79 2.23 12.98
CA SER A 91 -0.90 2.20 14.46
C SER A 91 -0.68 3.56 15.12
N ASN A 92 0.26 4.34 14.60
CA ASN A 92 0.62 5.68 15.08
C ASN A 92 1.44 6.39 13.99
N TRP A 93 1.81 7.63 14.23
CA TRP A 93 2.64 8.46 13.36
C TRP A 93 4.13 8.50 13.76
N ASP A 94 4.59 7.57 14.60
CA ASP A 94 6.00 7.47 14.98
C ASP A 94 6.86 7.31 13.70
N PRO A 95 7.82 8.21 13.43
CA PRO A 95 8.56 8.19 12.18
C PRO A 95 9.67 7.13 12.15
N VAL A 96 9.95 6.45 13.26
CA VAL A 96 11.04 5.48 13.36
C VAL A 96 10.49 4.06 13.55
N THR A 97 9.49 3.89 14.41
CA THR A 97 9.07 2.57 14.92
C THR A 97 7.56 2.38 14.99
N THR A 98 6.80 2.77 13.96
CA THR A 98 5.36 2.44 13.92
C THR A 98 5.15 0.91 14.02
N PRO A 99 4.35 0.42 14.99
CA PRO A 99 4.10 -1.01 15.18
C PRO A 99 3.54 -1.70 13.94
N SER A 100 2.62 -1.04 13.23
CA SER A 100 2.06 -1.56 11.99
C SER A 100 1.58 -0.47 11.04
N VAL A 101 1.75 -0.72 9.75
CA VAL A 101 1.16 0.06 8.67
C VAL A 101 0.68 -0.88 7.59
N VAL A 102 -0.55 -0.69 7.13
CA VAL A 102 -1.17 -1.48 6.07
C VAL A 102 -1.61 -0.54 4.95
N PHE A 103 -1.28 -0.90 3.73
CA PHE A 103 -1.75 -0.20 2.54
C PHE A 103 -2.60 -1.10 1.67
N SER A 104 -3.50 -0.51 0.92
CA SER A 104 -4.14 -1.18 -0.21
C SER A 104 -4.38 -0.20 -1.34
N LYS A 105 -4.68 -0.75 -2.52
CA LYS A 105 -4.98 0.03 -3.70
C LYS A 105 -6.24 -0.50 -4.36
N ALA A 106 -7.24 0.34 -4.58
CA ALA A 106 -8.39 -0.05 -5.39
C ALA A 106 -8.06 0.02 -6.89
N GLY A 107 -7.32 1.02 -7.36
CA GLY A 107 -6.60 0.99 -8.63
C GLY A 107 -7.42 1.07 -9.93
N SER A 108 -6.81 1.71 -10.94
CA SER A 108 -7.21 1.61 -12.35
C SER A 108 -6.02 1.96 -13.24
N ALA A 109 -6.09 1.64 -14.53
CA ALA A 109 -5.07 2.02 -15.52
C ALA A 109 -5.14 3.49 -15.96
N LYS A 110 -6.04 4.30 -15.36
CA LYS A 110 -6.31 5.69 -15.78
C LYS A 110 -5.21 6.68 -15.36
N VAL A 111 -4.26 6.26 -14.54
CA VAL A 111 -3.15 7.09 -14.06
C VAL A 111 -1.84 6.56 -14.64
N ASN A 112 -0.97 7.44 -15.11
CA ASN A 112 0.34 7.04 -15.63
C ASN A 112 1.16 6.34 -14.53
N HIS A 113 2.04 5.41 -14.91
CA HIS A 113 2.90 4.64 -13.99
C HIS A 113 2.16 3.72 -13.00
N THR A 114 0.92 3.30 -13.31
CA THR A 114 0.21 2.27 -12.54
C THR A 114 0.48 0.87 -13.08
N HIS A 115 0.37 -0.13 -12.20
CA HIS A 115 0.31 -1.55 -12.58
C HIS A 115 -1.14 -2.09 -12.50
N PRO A 116 -1.41 -3.29 -13.06
CA PRO A 116 -2.62 -4.08 -12.82
C PRO A 116 -2.61 -4.75 -11.43
N ASP A 117 -2.62 -3.91 -10.40
CA ASP A 117 -2.39 -4.25 -8.99
C ASP A 117 -3.59 -3.93 -8.08
N ALA A 118 -4.79 -3.82 -8.64
CA ALA A 118 -5.98 -3.53 -7.86
C ALA A 118 -6.29 -4.64 -6.85
N GLY A 119 -6.57 -4.26 -5.61
CA GLY A 119 -6.75 -5.19 -4.50
C GLY A 119 -5.44 -5.59 -3.82
N GLN A 120 -4.30 -5.07 -4.27
CA GLN A 120 -3.03 -5.34 -3.61
C GLN A 120 -2.99 -4.84 -2.17
N ILE A 121 -2.12 -5.45 -1.37
CA ILE A 121 -1.87 -5.10 0.02
C ILE A 121 -0.37 -5.12 0.34
N GLU A 122 0.08 -4.13 1.09
CA GLU A 122 1.41 -4.09 1.73
C GLU A 122 1.22 -4.07 3.24
N ILE A 123 2.08 -4.79 3.98
CA ILE A 123 2.05 -4.86 5.44
C ILE A 123 3.46 -4.62 5.96
N HIS A 124 3.61 -3.54 6.73
CA HIS A 124 4.81 -3.23 7.48
C HIS A 124 4.54 -3.43 8.96
N GLY A 125 5.49 -4.04 9.67
CA GLY A 125 5.44 -4.19 11.12
C GLY A 125 6.75 -3.74 11.75
N HIS A 126 6.67 -2.92 12.79
CA HIS A 126 7.83 -2.36 13.50
C HIS A 126 8.90 -1.79 12.53
N ALA A 127 8.45 -1.00 11.54
CA ALA A 127 9.30 -0.44 10.48
C ALA A 127 10.06 -1.46 9.61
N ARG A 128 9.56 -2.71 9.51
CA ARG A 128 10.04 -3.73 8.58
C ARG A 128 8.99 -4.10 7.54
N PRO A 129 9.38 -4.25 6.26
CA PRO A 129 8.47 -4.59 5.17
C PRO A 129 8.18 -6.10 5.20
N LEU A 130 7.04 -6.53 5.74
CA LEU A 130 6.74 -7.95 5.98
C LEU A 130 6.04 -8.59 4.78
N ILE A 131 5.06 -7.89 4.20
CA ILE A 131 4.43 -8.20 2.90
C ILE A 131 4.64 -6.97 2.01
N VAL A 132 5.21 -7.18 0.83
CA VAL A 132 5.74 -6.09 -0.01
C VAL A 132 5.11 -6.09 -1.39
N ASP A 133 5.00 -4.91 -2.00
CA ASP A 133 4.94 -4.81 -3.45
C ASP A 133 6.37 -4.93 -4.00
N LEU A 134 6.52 -5.57 -5.15
CA LEU A 134 7.83 -5.77 -5.77
C LEU A 134 8.34 -4.51 -6.48
N GLY A 135 7.47 -3.52 -6.63
CA GLY A 135 7.71 -2.28 -7.36
C GLY A 135 8.08 -2.54 -8.81
N SER A 136 8.71 -1.53 -9.41
CA SER A 136 9.24 -1.63 -10.76
C SER A 136 10.69 -2.07 -10.83
N VAL A 137 11.03 -2.65 -11.98
CA VAL A 137 12.40 -2.90 -12.42
C VAL A 137 12.59 -2.20 -13.77
N PRO A 138 13.82 -1.98 -14.24
CA PRO A 138 14.05 -1.55 -15.61
C PRO A 138 13.47 -2.56 -16.61
N TYR A 139 12.26 -2.29 -17.08
CA TYR A 139 11.57 -3.14 -18.03
C TYR A 139 12.20 -2.93 -19.43
N PRO A 140 12.35 -3.99 -20.25
CA PRO A 140 12.58 -3.85 -21.68
C PRO A 140 11.44 -3.07 -22.33
N ASP A 141 11.79 -2.07 -23.14
CA ASP A 141 10.83 -1.23 -23.87
C ASP A 141 9.85 -2.03 -24.73
N SER A 142 10.24 -3.24 -25.17
CA SER A 142 9.46 -4.05 -26.09
C SER A 142 8.27 -4.76 -25.47
N ASP A 143 8.24 -5.03 -24.16
CA ASP A 143 7.14 -5.79 -23.54
C ASP A 143 7.05 -5.71 -22.00
N ALA A 144 7.03 -4.51 -21.43
CA ALA A 144 6.92 -4.31 -19.98
C ALA A 144 5.78 -5.12 -19.32
N ARG A 145 4.67 -5.35 -20.04
CA ARG A 145 3.49 -6.08 -19.53
C ARG A 145 3.74 -7.57 -19.27
N ARG A 146 4.78 -8.16 -19.88
CA ARG A 146 5.17 -9.55 -19.61
C ARG A 146 6.12 -9.70 -18.43
N HIS A 147 6.58 -8.60 -17.84
CA HIS A 147 7.44 -8.66 -16.68
C HIS A 147 6.63 -8.96 -15.44
N TYR A 148 7.14 -9.90 -14.63
CA TYR A 148 6.47 -10.38 -13.43
C TYR A 148 6.07 -9.23 -12.50
N HIS A 149 6.99 -8.30 -12.24
CA HIS A 149 6.79 -7.11 -11.42
C HIS A 149 5.67 -6.17 -11.91
N PHE A 150 5.43 -6.10 -13.21
CA PHE A 150 4.33 -5.31 -13.76
C PHE A 150 3.02 -6.10 -13.78
N SER A 151 3.09 -7.40 -14.04
CA SER A 151 1.90 -8.24 -14.22
C SER A 151 1.10 -8.39 -12.92
N SER A 152 -0.19 -8.68 -13.02
CA SER A 152 -1.05 -8.98 -11.85
C SER A 152 -0.48 -10.08 -10.94
N GLU A 153 0.33 -10.99 -11.48
CA GLU A 153 0.98 -12.06 -10.73
C GLU A 153 2.07 -11.55 -9.78
N GLY A 154 2.66 -10.39 -10.05
CA GLY A 154 3.69 -9.76 -9.21
C GLY A 154 3.16 -8.99 -8.00
N HIS A 155 1.85 -8.99 -7.78
CA HIS A 155 1.21 -8.24 -6.70
C HIS A 155 0.46 -9.17 -5.73
N ASN A 156 0.22 -8.67 -4.52
CA ASN A 156 -0.43 -9.42 -3.43
C ASN A 156 -1.95 -9.48 -3.63
N GLN A 157 -2.44 -10.21 -4.62
CA GLN A 157 -3.86 -10.19 -5.01
C GLN A 157 -4.42 -11.56 -5.44
N ILE A 158 -5.73 -11.59 -5.68
CA ILE A 158 -6.44 -12.74 -6.22
C ILE A 158 -6.20 -12.82 -7.74
N ASN A 159 -6.07 -14.04 -8.24
CA ASN A 159 -6.07 -14.36 -9.65
C ASN A 159 -7.10 -15.45 -9.96
N VAL A 160 -7.86 -15.29 -11.06
CA VAL A 160 -8.83 -16.29 -11.54
C VAL A 160 -8.32 -16.91 -12.83
N ALA A 161 -8.12 -18.23 -12.81
CA ALA A 161 -7.68 -19.04 -13.96
C ALA A 161 -6.37 -18.61 -14.64
N GLY A 162 -5.45 -17.95 -13.92
CA GLY A 162 -4.20 -17.45 -14.47
C GLY A 162 -4.35 -16.20 -15.35
N ARG A 163 -5.54 -15.59 -15.40
CA ARG A 163 -5.81 -14.41 -16.25
C ARG A 163 -5.42 -13.13 -15.54
N GLN A 164 -4.74 -12.24 -16.26
CA GLN A 164 -4.39 -10.90 -15.75
C GLN A 164 -5.66 -10.09 -15.46
N GLN A 165 -5.55 -9.11 -14.57
CA GLN A 165 -6.59 -8.09 -14.48
C GLN A 165 -6.71 -7.34 -15.80
N ARG A 166 -7.93 -6.92 -16.14
CA ARG A 166 -8.15 -5.94 -17.20
C ARG A 166 -7.40 -4.67 -16.84
N TRP A 167 -6.57 -4.19 -17.75
CA TRP A 167 -5.76 -3.01 -17.54
C TRP A 167 -5.90 -2.10 -18.75
N ASP A 168 -6.98 -1.33 -18.72
CA ASP A 168 -7.37 -0.37 -19.74
C ASP A 168 -8.13 0.79 -19.08
N LEU A 169 -8.50 1.79 -19.88
CA LEU A 169 -9.14 3.00 -19.38
C LEU A 169 -10.63 2.83 -19.07
N GLU A 170 -11.22 1.69 -19.41
CA GLU A 170 -12.66 1.43 -19.29
C GLU A 170 -13.00 0.75 -17.97
N HIS A 171 -12.10 -0.11 -17.46
CA HIS A 171 -12.33 -0.91 -16.27
C HIS A 171 -11.59 -0.35 -15.04
N GLU A 172 -12.24 -0.42 -13.88
CA GLU A 172 -11.64 0.04 -12.62
C GLU A 172 -12.19 -0.69 -11.39
N ALA A 173 -11.39 -0.69 -10.32
CA ALA A 173 -11.83 -1.17 -9.03
C ALA A 173 -12.02 -0.02 -8.04
N HIS A 174 -12.93 -0.24 -7.10
CA HIS A 174 -13.38 0.79 -6.18
C HIS A 174 -13.36 0.33 -4.73
N CYS A 175 -12.90 1.20 -3.83
CA CYS A 175 -13.19 1.06 -2.42
C CYS A 175 -14.67 1.38 -2.20
N THR A 176 -15.50 0.35 -1.99
CA THR A 176 -16.95 0.51 -1.86
C THR A 176 -17.36 0.86 -0.43
N HIS A 177 -16.59 0.40 0.55
CA HIS A 177 -16.82 0.67 1.97
C HIS A 177 -15.49 0.85 2.69
N SER A 178 -15.46 1.77 3.66
CA SER A 178 -14.36 1.86 4.61
C SER A 178 -14.79 2.55 5.90
N ALA A 179 -14.15 2.19 7.01
CA ALA A 179 -14.22 2.91 8.27
C ALA A 179 -12.87 2.83 8.99
N PHE A 180 -12.52 3.91 9.69
CA PHE A 180 -11.28 4.03 10.43
C PHE A 180 -11.57 4.62 11.81
N ASP A 181 -10.92 4.05 12.81
CA ASP A 181 -10.94 4.44 14.21
C ASP A 181 -9.49 4.43 14.71
N ASP A 182 -9.05 5.52 15.32
CA ASP A 182 -7.65 5.67 15.68
C ASP A 182 -7.22 4.69 16.79
N GLU A 183 -8.15 4.16 17.60
CA GLU A 183 -7.85 3.20 18.68
C GLU A 183 -7.95 1.75 18.23
N LEU A 184 -8.94 1.43 17.38
CA LEU A 184 -9.24 0.07 16.96
C LEU A 184 -8.62 -0.32 15.61
N GLY A 185 -8.34 0.66 14.75
CA GLY A 185 -7.78 0.47 13.41
C GLY A 185 -8.78 0.77 12.30
N GLY A 186 -8.95 -0.13 11.34
CA GLY A 186 -9.88 0.14 10.25
C GLY A 186 -10.19 -1.07 9.42
N TRP A 187 -11.19 -0.91 8.56
CA TRP A 187 -11.52 -1.89 7.55
C TRP A 187 -11.93 -1.22 6.26
N TRP A 188 -11.75 -1.93 5.16
CA TRP A 188 -12.18 -1.49 3.84
C TRP A 188 -12.52 -2.67 2.95
N GLN A 189 -13.41 -2.44 1.99
CA GLN A 189 -13.78 -3.41 0.98
C GLN A 189 -13.54 -2.82 -0.41
N ILE A 190 -12.85 -3.59 -1.25
CA ILE A 190 -12.56 -3.26 -2.64
C ILE A 190 -13.38 -4.21 -3.51
N ASP A 191 -14.17 -3.64 -4.43
CA ASP A 191 -14.79 -4.38 -5.51
C ASP A 191 -13.83 -4.44 -6.70
N LEU A 192 -13.44 -5.66 -7.06
CA LEU A 192 -12.50 -5.99 -8.13
C LEU A 192 -13.21 -6.56 -9.35
N THR A 193 -14.54 -6.74 -9.30
CA THR A 193 -15.31 -7.53 -10.27
C THR A 193 -15.07 -7.09 -11.71
N ASP A 194 -15.06 -5.78 -11.94
CA ASP A 194 -14.89 -5.19 -13.27
C ASP A 194 -13.52 -5.48 -13.89
N LEU A 195 -12.51 -5.79 -13.07
CA LEU A 195 -11.16 -6.10 -13.51
C LEU A 195 -10.96 -7.58 -13.84
N HIS A 196 -11.92 -8.46 -13.55
CA HIS A 196 -11.78 -9.89 -13.74
C HIS A 196 -12.77 -10.44 -14.77
N GLU A 197 -12.31 -11.35 -15.62
CA GLU A 197 -13.16 -12.04 -16.59
C GLU A 197 -13.76 -13.33 -16.02
N SER A 198 -14.95 -13.69 -16.51
CA SER A 198 -15.67 -14.94 -16.17
C SER A 198 -16.09 -15.06 -14.70
N VAL A 199 -16.29 -13.92 -14.03
CA VAL A 199 -16.73 -13.84 -12.62
C VAL A 199 -18.10 -13.21 -12.52
N GLN A 200 -18.83 -13.52 -11.45
CA GLN A 200 -20.04 -12.80 -11.01
C GLN A 200 -19.68 -11.69 -10.03
N ASN A 201 -18.71 -11.95 -9.15
CA ASN A 201 -18.27 -11.04 -8.11
C ASN A 201 -16.82 -11.37 -7.70
N VAL A 202 -16.00 -10.35 -7.47
CA VAL A 202 -14.70 -10.46 -6.81
C VAL A 202 -14.58 -9.30 -5.83
N ARG A 203 -14.59 -9.59 -4.53
CA ARG A 203 -14.42 -8.60 -3.48
C ARG A 203 -13.28 -8.99 -2.56
N ARG A 204 -12.51 -8.00 -2.15
CA ARG A 204 -11.50 -8.13 -1.10
C ARG A 204 -11.84 -7.21 0.04
N THR A 205 -11.93 -7.77 1.24
CA THR A 205 -12.11 -7.01 2.49
C THR A 205 -10.83 -7.12 3.30
N VAL A 206 -10.30 -6.00 3.74
CA VAL A 206 -9.15 -5.95 4.65
C VAL A 206 -9.60 -5.34 5.96
N VAL A 207 -9.20 -5.97 7.06
CA VAL A 207 -9.38 -5.46 8.42
C VAL A 207 -8.00 -5.34 9.05
N HIS A 208 -7.65 -4.13 9.48
CA HIS A 208 -6.47 -3.86 10.27
C HIS A 208 -6.90 -3.58 11.71
N LEU A 209 -6.72 -4.56 12.59
CA LEU A 209 -6.98 -4.45 14.02
C LEU A 209 -5.68 -4.10 14.72
N LEU A 210 -5.66 -2.91 15.32
CA LEU A 210 -4.42 -2.38 15.89
C LEU A 210 -3.96 -3.17 17.13
N PRO A 211 -2.64 -3.28 17.35
CA PRO A 211 -1.61 -2.88 16.39
C PRO A 211 -1.36 -3.97 15.32
N ASN A 212 -1.45 -5.26 15.63
CA ASN A 212 -0.69 -6.27 14.89
C ASN A 212 -1.51 -7.34 14.16
N ILE A 213 -2.83 -7.16 14.02
CA ILE A 213 -3.67 -8.16 13.37
C ILE A 213 -4.19 -7.60 12.05
N VAL A 214 -3.90 -8.30 10.95
CA VAL A 214 -4.43 -8.01 9.63
C VAL A 214 -5.22 -9.22 9.16
N VAL A 215 -6.47 -9.01 8.76
CA VAL A 215 -7.33 -10.03 8.17
C VAL A 215 -7.64 -9.62 6.74
N VAL A 216 -7.44 -10.54 5.80
CA VAL A 216 -7.84 -10.36 4.40
C VAL A 216 -8.84 -11.45 4.04
N LEU A 217 -10.03 -11.03 3.60
CA LEU A 217 -11.12 -11.89 3.18
C LEU A 217 -11.39 -11.64 1.70
N ASP A 218 -11.23 -12.70 0.91
CA ASP A 218 -11.52 -12.70 -0.51
C ASP A 218 -12.84 -13.46 -0.77
N ASP A 219 -13.85 -12.77 -1.30
CA ASP A 219 -15.15 -13.34 -1.72
C ASP A 219 -15.20 -13.35 -3.25
N VAL A 220 -15.18 -14.56 -3.83
CA VAL A 220 -15.09 -14.78 -5.27
C VAL A 220 -16.24 -15.68 -5.71
N GLN A 221 -17.11 -15.15 -6.56
CA GLN A 221 -18.20 -15.90 -7.18
C GLN A 221 -17.92 -16.02 -8.67
N LEU A 222 -17.84 -17.26 -9.16
CA LEU A 222 -17.49 -17.55 -10.54
C LEU A 222 -18.73 -17.84 -11.39
N LEU A 223 -18.67 -17.54 -12.69
CA LEU A 223 -19.71 -17.97 -13.64
C LEU A 223 -19.65 -19.47 -13.95
N ARG A 224 -18.47 -20.08 -13.77
CA ARG A 224 -18.19 -21.50 -13.95
C ARG A 224 -17.02 -21.90 -13.05
N GLN A 225 -16.88 -23.19 -12.76
CA GLN A 225 -15.78 -23.67 -11.93
C GLN A 225 -14.42 -23.41 -12.60
N GLU A 226 -13.58 -22.58 -11.97
CA GLU A 226 -12.24 -22.22 -12.40
C GLU A 226 -11.30 -22.13 -11.18
N PRO A 227 -9.98 -22.36 -11.35
CA PRO A 227 -9.06 -22.27 -10.24
C PRO A 227 -8.87 -20.82 -9.79
N ILE A 228 -8.86 -20.60 -8.49
CA ILE A 228 -8.54 -19.33 -7.83
C ILE A 228 -7.15 -19.45 -7.21
N ARG A 229 -6.35 -18.39 -7.28
CA ARG A 229 -5.06 -18.29 -6.60
C ARG A 229 -5.02 -16.98 -5.83
N VAL A 230 -4.37 -17.00 -4.67
CA VAL A 230 -3.97 -15.80 -3.93
C VAL A 230 -2.46 -15.83 -3.80
N ARG A 231 -1.80 -14.71 -4.09
CA ARG A 231 -0.35 -14.57 -3.94
C ARG A 231 0.00 -13.60 -2.83
N TRP A 232 1.12 -13.91 -2.19
CA TRP A 232 1.76 -13.08 -1.18
C TRP A 232 3.25 -13.01 -1.51
N HIS A 233 3.83 -11.82 -1.40
CA HIS A 233 5.23 -11.52 -1.61
C HIS A 233 5.81 -11.09 -0.26
N PRO A 234 6.40 -12.02 0.50
CA PRO A 234 6.99 -11.70 1.78
C PRO A 234 8.30 -10.93 1.59
N GLY A 235 8.60 -10.01 2.50
CA GLY A 235 9.85 -9.23 2.46
C GLY A 235 11.12 -10.01 2.83
N GLY A 236 10.97 -11.27 3.24
CA GLY A 236 12.04 -12.22 3.54
C GLY A 236 11.68 -13.62 3.04
N GLU A 237 12.58 -14.59 3.21
CA GLU A 237 12.32 -15.97 2.79
C GLU A 237 11.21 -16.60 3.67
N PRO A 238 10.09 -17.07 3.07
CA PRO A 238 8.99 -17.64 3.85
C PRO A 238 9.33 -19.06 4.32
N GLN A 239 9.05 -19.32 5.60
CA GLN A 239 9.05 -20.65 6.21
C GLN A 239 7.63 -21.20 6.15
N ILE A 240 7.41 -22.26 5.38
CA ILE A 240 6.09 -22.90 5.28
C ILE A 240 5.92 -23.85 6.48
N GLU A 241 4.91 -23.62 7.31
CA GLU A 241 4.67 -24.39 8.55
C GLU A 241 3.60 -25.48 8.38
N PHE A 242 2.50 -25.14 7.70
CA PHE A 242 1.39 -26.04 7.33
C PHE A 242 0.96 -25.70 5.88
N PRO A 243 0.15 -26.54 5.19
CA PRO A 243 0.03 -26.48 3.72
C PRO A 243 -0.24 -25.08 3.11
N HIS A 244 -0.84 -24.17 3.88
CA HIS A 244 -1.09 -22.79 3.47
C HIS A 244 -0.67 -21.74 4.52
N ASP A 245 0.03 -22.16 5.58
CA ASP A 245 0.50 -21.26 6.63
C ASP A 245 1.98 -20.97 6.43
N PHE A 246 2.36 -19.71 6.61
CA PHE A 246 3.76 -19.31 6.45
C PHE A 246 4.18 -18.31 7.51
N ARG A 247 5.46 -18.36 7.84
CA ARG A 247 6.12 -17.38 8.70
C ARG A 247 7.21 -16.69 7.92
N VAL A 248 7.25 -15.36 7.97
CA VAL A 248 8.34 -14.56 7.41
C VAL A 248 9.01 -13.81 8.54
N VAL A 249 10.35 -13.75 8.49
CA VAL A 249 11.17 -12.96 9.41
C VAL A 249 11.98 -11.98 8.58
N VAL A 250 11.87 -10.70 8.92
CA VAL A 250 12.68 -9.62 8.33
C VAL A 250 13.42 -8.96 9.49
N ASP A 251 14.74 -9.15 9.51
CA ASP A 251 15.61 -8.86 10.64
C ASP A 251 15.09 -9.51 11.95
N GLU A 252 14.69 -8.71 12.94
CA GLU A 252 14.15 -9.17 14.22
C GLU A 252 12.61 -9.28 14.27
N VAL A 253 11.91 -8.90 13.20
CA VAL A 253 10.44 -8.82 13.17
C VAL A 253 9.85 -10.00 12.41
N ALA A 254 8.81 -10.63 12.96
CA ALA A 254 8.15 -11.77 12.35
C ALA A 254 6.67 -11.50 12.05
N LEU A 255 6.21 -12.03 10.90
CA LEU A 255 4.79 -12.17 10.57
C LEU A 255 4.48 -13.65 10.45
N SER A 256 3.45 -14.10 11.19
CA SER A 256 2.87 -15.42 11.07
C SER A 256 1.53 -15.30 10.35
N ALA A 257 1.41 -15.95 9.20
CA ALA A 257 0.22 -15.94 8.36
C ALA A 257 -0.45 -17.31 8.36
N LYS A 258 -1.78 -17.28 8.48
CA LYS A 258 -2.64 -18.44 8.32
C LYS A 258 -3.57 -18.21 7.15
N VAL A 259 -3.59 -19.13 6.18
CA VAL A 259 -4.51 -19.04 5.04
C VAL A 259 -5.54 -20.15 5.16
N VAL A 260 -6.81 -19.73 5.20
CA VAL A 260 -7.94 -20.64 5.37
C VAL A 260 -8.86 -20.49 4.17
N GLU A 261 -9.12 -21.61 3.50
CA GLU A 261 -10.25 -21.71 2.57
C GLU A 261 -11.53 -21.84 3.40
N LEU A 262 -12.37 -20.80 3.39
CA LEU A 262 -13.68 -20.88 4.00
C LEU A 262 -14.56 -21.75 3.10
N ALA A 263 -15.15 -22.80 3.65
CA ALA A 263 -16.05 -23.66 2.90
C ALA A 263 -17.19 -22.81 2.30
N GLY A 264 -17.28 -22.80 0.97
CA GLY A 264 -18.40 -22.22 0.22
C GLY A 264 -19.64 -23.11 0.20
#